data_AF-A0A9D1KZH5-F1
#
_entry.id   AF-A0A9D1KZH5-F1
#
_cell.length_a   1.000
_cell.length_b   1.000
_cell.length_c   1.000
_cell.angle_alpha   90.00
_cell.angle_beta   90.00
_cell.angle_gamma   90.00
#
_symmetry.space_group_name_H-M   'P 1'
#
loop_
_entity.id
_entity.type
_entity.pdbx_description
1 polymer ?
#
loop_
_entity_poly.entity_id
_entity_poly.type
_entity_poly.pdbx_seq_one_letter_code
_entity_poly.pdbx_strand_id
1 'polypeptide(L)'
;MSTVFAQNLQTEIVNGSVHQAEITGYTHDGQGVARVDGRVVFIPGAIRGEMVEFTVLRRNKNVYAARLLRVLNRSSERQECLCPVYKTCGGCSLQHMSYAEELRFKQEKVAAALQRLGGLNGELPLQPIIAAAEPYHYRNKGIFHVAQTDGSTRLVFWNEASHQPAGARCNLLFPPDINRLAEWLEGMQLPANLTDIMLRYAHSSGELLLALILSDENIAATKSLLTQAADNFPMLKVYACQTPAGWQILSQEKQIADTLDKIEYLISPSAFFQVNNAQTLRLLQTVAGFFDGSELLLLDAYCGIGTFGLYLAAKLPHLQRLVGVEINQSAVADANANAALNRIDNAIFYCGAAEKKFSAITAAHGHPDVVIVDPPRRGCHPALLAGLLELAPAKIIYVSCDPATLARDLGKLAKKYNLVSIQPLDMFPRTAHVETVVLLSKLNAKQHIEVELNLDELDLTSAESKATYDEIKAYVLEKYGLKVSSLYISQVKRKCGLDVGQNYNLSKKEDAKVPQCPPEKKTAIMEALKHFQMI
;
A
#
# COMPACT_ATOMS: atom_id res chain seq x y z
N MET A 1 -43.38 37.86 -13.28
CA MET A 1 -41.96 38.29 -13.25
C MET A 1 -41.36 37.59 -12.03
N SER A 2 -40.50 36.58 -12.10
CA SER A 2 -39.58 36.14 -13.15
C SER A 2 -39.24 34.68 -12.81
N THR A 3 -39.41 33.66 -13.65
CA THR A 3 -38.58 33.35 -14.83
C THR A 3 -37.12 33.76 -14.66
N VAL A 4 -36.34 33.03 -13.86
CA VAL A 4 -34.89 32.72 -14.04
C VAL A 4 -34.58 31.54 -13.08
N PHE A 5 -33.74 30.58 -13.49
CA PHE A 5 -33.23 29.40 -12.75
C PHE A 5 -33.86 28.01 -13.03
N ALA A 6 -34.52 27.83 -14.18
CA ALA A 6 -34.35 26.56 -14.89
C ALA A 6 -32.97 26.62 -15.56
N GLN A 7 -31.89 26.36 -14.82
CA GLN A 7 -30.56 26.31 -15.41
C GLN A 7 -30.50 25.14 -16.39
N ASN A 8 -30.10 25.46 -17.62
CA ASN A 8 -29.91 24.57 -18.76
C ASN A 8 -29.12 23.30 -18.38
N LEU A 9 -29.80 22.24 -17.97
CA LEU A 9 -29.27 20.89 -18.06
C LEU A 9 -29.13 20.58 -19.56
N GLN A 10 -27.91 20.69 -20.08
CA GLN A 10 -27.66 20.41 -21.48
C GLN A 10 -27.69 18.90 -21.69
N THR A 11 -28.44 18.43 -22.68
CA THR A 11 -28.48 17.00 -23.06
C THR A 11 -27.17 16.52 -23.69
N GLU A 12 -26.33 17.43 -24.19
CA GLU A 12 -25.02 17.09 -24.75
C GLU A 12 -23.89 17.46 -23.78
N ILE A 13 -23.01 16.49 -23.50
CA ILE A 13 -21.88 16.71 -22.59
C ILE A 13 -20.74 17.43 -23.35
N VAL A 14 -20.71 18.75 -23.25
CA VAL A 14 -19.68 19.63 -23.81
C VAL A 14 -18.86 20.35 -22.72
N ASN A 15 -17.69 20.88 -23.05
CA ASN A 15 -16.93 21.67 -22.06
C ASN A 15 -17.76 22.90 -21.66
N GLY A 16 -17.82 23.19 -20.35
CA GLY A 16 -18.65 24.25 -19.77
C GLY A 16 -20.10 23.86 -19.49
N SER A 17 -20.58 22.73 -20.02
CA SER A 17 -21.94 22.24 -19.74
C SER A 17 -22.12 21.88 -18.26
N VAL A 18 -23.33 22.10 -17.74
CA VAL A 18 -23.72 21.81 -16.36
C VAL A 18 -24.60 20.57 -16.32
N HIS A 19 -24.28 19.65 -15.41
CA HIS A 19 -24.94 18.35 -15.26
C HIS A 19 -25.16 18.04 -13.79
N GLN A 20 -26.07 17.09 -13.54
CA GLN A 20 -26.32 16.54 -12.23
C GLN A 20 -26.14 15.03 -12.25
N ALA A 21 -25.50 14.47 -11.23
CA ALA A 21 -25.34 13.03 -11.09
C ALA A 21 -25.12 12.62 -9.63
N GLU A 22 -25.39 11.35 -9.37
CA GLU A 22 -25.01 10.70 -8.13
C GLU A 22 -23.53 10.32 -8.15
N ILE A 23 -22.85 10.53 -7.03
CA ILE A 23 -21.48 10.03 -6.83
C ILE A 23 -21.53 8.59 -6.34
N THR A 24 -20.90 7.71 -7.11
CA THR A 24 -20.96 6.25 -6.91
C THR A 24 -19.71 5.67 -6.26
N GLY A 25 -18.59 6.41 -6.26
CA GLY A 25 -17.32 5.96 -5.71
C GLY A 25 -16.22 6.98 -5.92
N TYR A 26 -14.97 6.51 -5.92
CA TYR A 26 -13.79 7.38 -5.94
C TYR A 26 -12.74 6.93 -6.96
N THR A 27 -11.93 7.88 -7.41
CA THR A 27 -10.65 7.60 -8.08
C THR A 27 -9.58 7.22 -7.06
N HIS A 28 -8.41 6.77 -7.52
CA HIS A 28 -7.29 6.44 -6.64
C HIS A 28 -6.81 7.62 -5.75
N ASP A 29 -7.08 8.86 -6.14
CA ASP A 29 -6.68 10.06 -5.38
C ASP A 29 -7.83 10.63 -4.52
N GLY A 30 -8.99 9.96 -4.51
CA GLY A 30 -10.15 10.36 -3.71
C GLY A 30 -11.10 11.35 -4.40
N GLN A 31 -11.02 11.50 -5.73
CA GLN A 31 -11.98 12.33 -6.47
C GLN A 31 -13.29 11.56 -6.65
N GLY A 32 -14.44 12.21 -6.47
CA GLY A 32 -15.74 11.59 -6.67
C GLY A 32 -15.94 11.12 -8.11
N VAL A 33 -16.57 9.95 -8.27
CA VAL A 33 -16.85 9.33 -9.57
C VAL A 33 -18.35 9.26 -9.82
N ALA A 34 -18.78 9.88 -10.91
CA ALA A 34 -20.13 9.77 -11.45
C ALA A 34 -20.09 9.12 -12.85
N ARG A 35 -21.25 8.64 -13.31
CA ARG A 35 -21.46 8.19 -14.68
C ARG A 35 -22.59 8.97 -15.33
N VAL A 36 -22.32 9.57 -16.48
CA VAL A 36 -23.32 10.28 -17.28
C VAL A 36 -23.20 9.79 -18.72
N ASP A 37 -24.30 9.28 -19.28
CA ASP A 37 -24.38 8.71 -20.63
C ASP A 37 -23.26 7.69 -20.93
N GLY A 38 -23.00 6.79 -19.99
CA GLY A 38 -21.97 5.75 -20.11
C GLY A 38 -20.52 6.24 -19.95
N ARG A 39 -20.30 7.54 -19.72
CA ARG A 39 -18.97 8.15 -19.55
C ARG A 39 -18.65 8.36 -18.09
N VAL A 40 -17.38 8.20 -17.73
CA VAL A 40 -16.92 8.36 -16.35
C VAL A 40 -16.53 9.82 -16.13
N VAL A 41 -17.03 10.44 -15.06
CA VAL A 41 -16.75 11.82 -14.70
C VAL A 41 -16.07 11.88 -13.34
N PHE A 42 -14.92 12.55 -13.27
CA PHE A 42 -14.17 12.79 -12.04
C PHE A 42 -14.48 14.19 -11.51
N ILE A 43 -14.94 14.25 -10.27
CA ILE A 43 -15.45 15.45 -9.62
C ILE A 43 -14.72 15.60 -8.27
N PRO A 44 -13.59 16.32 -8.21
CA PRO A 44 -12.85 16.56 -6.97
C PRO A 44 -13.74 17.22 -5.90
N GLY A 45 -13.63 16.76 -4.65
CA GLY A 45 -14.38 17.28 -3.51
C GLY A 45 -15.81 16.76 -3.35
N ALA A 46 -16.27 15.87 -4.23
CA ALA A 46 -17.58 15.21 -4.14
C ALA A 46 -17.47 13.83 -3.46
N ILE A 47 -18.47 13.47 -2.65
CA ILE A 47 -18.48 12.28 -1.77
C ILE A 47 -19.50 11.28 -2.28
N ARG A 48 -19.24 9.99 -2.12
CA ARG A 48 -20.19 8.91 -2.43
C ARG A 48 -21.55 9.13 -1.77
N GLY A 49 -22.62 8.82 -2.51
CA GLY A 49 -24.01 8.97 -2.08
C GLY A 49 -24.54 10.40 -2.23
N GLU A 50 -23.70 11.36 -2.64
CA GLU A 50 -24.18 12.71 -2.92
C GLU A 50 -24.79 12.82 -4.30
N MET A 51 -25.89 13.57 -4.39
CA MET A 51 -26.32 14.16 -5.65
C MET A 51 -25.64 15.51 -5.80
N VAL A 52 -24.90 15.70 -6.89
CA VAL A 52 -24.14 16.94 -7.12
C VAL A 52 -24.45 17.56 -8.47
N GLU A 53 -24.29 18.87 -8.51
CA GLU A 53 -24.27 19.69 -9.73
C GLU A 53 -22.80 20.04 -10.05
N PHE A 54 -22.38 19.81 -11.28
CA PHE A 54 -20.99 20.03 -11.71
C PHE A 54 -20.92 20.58 -13.13
N THR A 55 -19.78 21.20 -13.47
CA THR A 55 -19.46 21.63 -14.83
C THR A 55 -18.30 20.83 -15.41
N VAL A 56 -18.40 20.40 -16.66
CA VAL A 56 -17.33 19.66 -17.34
C VAL A 56 -16.24 20.61 -17.79
N LEU A 57 -15.02 20.41 -17.29
CA LEU A 57 -13.86 21.24 -17.65
C LEU A 57 -13.16 20.70 -18.90
N ARG A 58 -12.88 19.40 -18.91
CA ARG A 58 -12.10 18.75 -19.97
C ARG A 58 -12.65 17.37 -20.28
N ARG A 59 -12.77 17.08 -21.57
CA ARG A 59 -13.17 15.77 -22.08
C ARG A 59 -11.95 15.03 -22.63
N ASN A 60 -11.73 13.80 -22.15
CA ASN A 60 -10.89 12.79 -22.80
C ASN A 60 -11.79 11.63 -23.25
N LYS A 61 -11.32 10.73 -24.13
CA LYS A 61 -12.14 9.74 -24.86
C LYS A 61 -13.35 9.17 -24.09
N ASN A 62 -13.13 8.60 -22.90
CA ASN A 62 -14.18 8.02 -22.05
C ASN A 62 -14.19 8.55 -20.61
N VAL A 63 -13.37 9.57 -20.31
CA VAL A 63 -13.15 10.08 -18.95
C VAL A 63 -13.14 11.59 -18.97
N TYR A 64 -14.01 12.21 -18.19
CA TYR A 64 -14.19 13.65 -18.13
C TYR A 64 -13.74 14.19 -16.78
N ALA A 65 -13.01 15.30 -16.80
CA ALA A 65 -12.69 16.07 -15.60
C ALA A 65 -13.72 17.18 -15.43
N ALA A 66 -14.28 17.29 -14.24
CA ALA A 66 -15.32 18.25 -13.90
C ALA A 66 -14.98 19.02 -12.62
N ARG A 67 -15.67 20.13 -12.42
CA ARG A 67 -15.62 20.94 -11.20
C ARG A 67 -16.96 20.87 -10.51
N LEU A 68 -16.95 20.52 -9.23
CA LEU A 68 -18.12 20.59 -8.35
C LEU A 68 -18.63 22.03 -8.28
N LEU A 69 -19.91 22.25 -8.58
CA LEU A 69 -20.57 23.55 -8.42
C LEU A 69 -21.36 23.59 -7.11
N ARG A 70 -22.19 22.58 -6.86
CA ARG A 70 -23.06 22.51 -5.69
C ARG A 70 -23.35 21.06 -5.30
N VAL A 71 -23.47 20.81 -4.01
CA VAL A 71 -24.02 19.56 -3.47
C VAL A 71 -25.52 19.74 -3.30
N LEU A 72 -26.32 18.95 -4.01
CA LEU A 72 -27.79 19.02 -4.01
C LEU A 72 -28.38 18.17 -2.90
N ASN A 73 -27.84 16.96 -2.71
CA ASN A 73 -28.13 16.11 -1.57
C ASN A 73 -26.82 15.75 -0.86
N ARG A 74 -26.71 16.13 0.41
CA ARG A 74 -25.48 16.01 1.20
C ARG A 74 -25.40 14.64 1.83
N SER A 75 -24.23 14.00 1.74
CA SER A 75 -23.95 12.74 2.44
C SER A 75 -23.79 12.98 3.95
N SER A 76 -24.18 12.00 4.77
CA SER A 76 -23.88 12.00 6.22
C SER A 76 -22.38 12.03 6.49
N GLU A 77 -21.59 11.56 5.53
CA GLU A 77 -20.14 11.52 5.61
C GLU A 77 -19.47 12.84 5.20
N ARG A 78 -20.22 13.90 4.84
CA ARG A 78 -19.61 15.19 4.51
C ARG A 78 -19.29 16.02 5.74
N GLN A 79 -18.03 16.42 5.88
CA GLN A 79 -17.57 17.35 6.92
C GLN A 79 -17.12 18.70 6.31
N GLU A 80 -17.11 19.73 7.16
CA GLU A 80 -16.50 21.01 6.82
C GLU A 80 -14.98 20.92 6.96
N CYS A 81 -14.26 21.43 5.96
CA CYS A 81 -12.79 21.37 5.96
C CYS A 81 -12.21 22.40 6.93
N LEU A 82 -11.42 21.95 7.89
CA LEU A 82 -10.74 22.83 8.84
C LEU A 82 -9.64 23.69 8.20
N CYS A 83 -9.01 23.21 7.12
CA CYS A 83 -7.94 23.93 6.45
C CYS A 83 -8.49 24.99 5.48
N PRO A 84 -8.13 26.28 5.64
CA PRO A 84 -8.64 27.35 4.78
C PRO A 84 -8.18 27.23 3.32
N VAL A 85 -7.05 26.55 3.07
CA VAL A 85 -6.46 26.35 1.74
C VAL A 85 -6.64 24.92 1.20
N TYR A 86 -7.52 24.12 1.82
CA TYR A 86 -7.78 22.74 1.41
C TYR A 86 -8.11 22.59 -0.09
N LYS A 87 -8.86 23.54 -0.66
CA LYS A 87 -9.31 23.47 -2.06
C LYS A 87 -8.19 23.60 -3.09
N THR A 88 -7.01 24.09 -2.70
CA THR A 88 -5.89 24.33 -3.63
C THR A 88 -4.63 23.60 -3.22
N CYS A 89 -4.35 23.47 -1.92
CA CYS A 89 -3.15 22.83 -1.39
C CYS A 89 -3.09 21.34 -1.77
N GLY A 90 -1.96 20.90 -2.34
CA GLY A 90 -1.74 19.49 -2.70
C GLY A 90 -1.44 18.56 -1.52
N GLY A 91 -1.48 19.05 -0.28
CA GLY A 91 -1.07 18.29 0.90
C GLY A 91 -2.15 17.37 1.49
N CYS A 92 -3.44 17.72 1.36
CA CYS A 92 -4.57 16.93 1.85
C CYS A 92 -5.59 16.77 0.74
N SER A 93 -6.15 15.57 0.56
CA SER A 93 -7.15 15.31 -0.48
C SER A 93 -8.51 14.88 0.06
N LEU A 94 -8.65 14.55 1.35
CA LEU A 94 -9.87 13.94 1.88
C LEU A 94 -10.57 14.69 3.02
N GLN A 95 -10.13 15.90 3.44
CA GLN A 95 -10.72 16.61 4.60
C GLN A 95 -12.23 16.90 4.50
N HIS A 96 -12.81 16.84 3.30
CA HIS A 96 -14.25 16.98 3.09
C HIS A 96 -15.05 15.74 3.52
N MET A 97 -14.38 14.60 3.73
CA MET A 97 -14.94 13.34 4.19
C MET A 97 -14.85 13.22 5.71
N SER A 98 -15.81 12.53 6.30
CA SER A 98 -15.68 11.99 7.64
C SER A 98 -14.51 11.03 7.68
N TYR A 99 -13.92 10.88 8.85
CA TYR A 99 -12.80 9.95 8.99
C TYR A 99 -13.21 8.49 8.73
N ALA A 100 -14.45 8.12 9.04
CA ALA A 100 -14.96 6.78 8.72
C ALA A 100 -15.01 6.54 7.20
N GLU A 101 -15.42 7.55 6.44
CA GLU A 101 -15.45 7.49 4.98
C GLU A 101 -14.05 7.50 4.35
N GLU A 102 -13.08 8.20 4.95
CA GLU A 102 -11.66 8.11 4.55
C GLU A 102 -11.14 6.67 4.67
N LEU A 103 -11.42 6.02 5.80
CA LEU A 103 -11.01 4.65 6.07
C LEU A 103 -11.70 3.67 5.11
N ARG A 104 -13.01 3.83 4.87
CA ARG A 104 -13.76 3.03 3.88
C ARG A 104 -13.16 3.17 2.49
N PHE A 105 -12.89 4.40 2.05
CA PHE A 105 -12.25 4.68 0.77
C PHE A 105 -10.88 3.98 0.66
N LYS A 106 -10.02 4.10 1.68
CA LYS A 106 -8.69 3.47 1.69
C LYS A 106 -8.77 1.95 1.66
N GLN A 107 -9.71 1.36 2.41
CA GLN A 107 -10.00 -0.08 2.39
C GLN A 107 -10.35 -0.55 0.98
N GLU A 108 -11.31 0.11 0.34
CA GLU A 108 -11.77 -0.21 -1.02
C GLU A 108 -10.67 0.01 -2.06
N LYS A 109 -9.85 1.05 -1.89
CA LYS A 109 -8.70 1.33 -2.76
C LYS A 109 -7.71 0.17 -2.77
N VAL A 110 -7.40 -0.41 -1.61
CA VAL A 110 -6.52 -1.58 -1.51
C VAL A 110 -7.18 -2.81 -2.14
N ALA A 111 -8.44 -3.11 -1.78
CA ALA A 111 -9.17 -4.25 -2.34
C ALA A 111 -9.23 -4.19 -3.88
N ALA A 112 -9.62 -3.04 -4.43
CA ALA A 112 -9.77 -2.85 -5.86
C ALA A 112 -8.44 -2.94 -6.61
N ALA A 113 -7.35 -2.42 -6.05
CA ALA A 113 -6.03 -2.51 -6.66
C ALA A 113 -5.56 -3.97 -6.77
N LEU A 114 -5.72 -4.74 -5.69
CA LEU A 114 -5.30 -6.13 -5.62
C LEU A 114 -6.10 -7.03 -6.57
N GLN A 115 -7.43 -6.88 -6.61
CA GLN A 115 -8.30 -7.63 -7.51
C GLN A 115 -8.02 -7.31 -8.99
N ARG A 116 -7.83 -6.03 -9.33
CA ARG A 116 -7.69 -5.60 -10.73
C ARG A 116 -6.30 -5.82 -11.31
N LEU A 117 -5.25 -5.51 -10.54
CA LEU A 117 -3.87 -5.45 -11.04
C LEU A 117 -3.05 -6.68 -10.66
N GLY A 118 -3.38 -7.32 -9.53
CA GLY A 118 -2.66 -8.51 -9.08
C GLY A 118 -3.06 -9.78 -9.83
N GLY A 119 -4.16 -9.77 -10.57
CA GLY A 119 -4.75 -10.99 -11.15
C GLY A 119 -5.16 -12.01 -10.07
N LEU A 120 -5.31 -11.53 -8.83
CA LEU A 120 -5.65 -12.34 -7.66
C LEU A 120 -7.17 -12.54 -7.68
N ASN A 121 -7.59 -13.62 -8.33
CA ASN A 121 -9.00 -14.01 -8.41
C ASN A 121 -9.35 -14.86 -7.19
N GLY A 122 -10.26 -14.38 -6.34
CA GLY A 122 -10.72 -15.09 -5.15
C GLY A 122 -10.94 -14.15 -3.95
N GLU A 123 -11.35 -14.74 -2.82
CA GLU A 123 -11.44 -14.02 -1.56
C GLU A 123 -10.03 -13.66 -1.07
N LEU A 124 -9.77 -12.38 -0.89
CA LEU A 124 -8.49 -11.88 -0.36
C LEU A 124 -8.53 -11.93 1.17
N PRO A 125 -7.44 -12.33 1.86
CA PRO A 125 -7.35 -12.28 3.32
C PRO A 125 -7.12 -10.84 3.82
N LEU A 126 -7.97 -9.92 3.35
CA LEU A 126 -7.91 -8.49 3.60
C LEU A 126 -8.54 -8.17 4.95
N GLN A 127 -7.71 -7.69 5.87
CA GLN A 127 -8.12 -7.26 7.19
C GLN A 127 -8.73 -5.85 7.17
N PRO A 128 -9.58 -5.49 8.16
CA PRO A 128 -10.05 -4.12 8.33
C PRO A 128 -8.89 -3.14 8.54
N ILE A 129 -8.95 -1.98 7.90
CA ILE A 129 -7.93 -0.93 8.01
C ILE A 129 -7.73 -0.50 9.46
N ILE A 130 -6.47 -0.45 9.88
CA ILE A 130 -6.11 0.10 11.19
C ILE A 130 -6.14 1.62 11.08
N ALA A 131 -7.05 2.24 11.81
CA ALA A 131 -7.17 3.68 11.90
C ALA A 131 -6.01 4.31 12.69
N ALA A 132 -5.58 5.52 12.29
CA ALA A 132 -4.90 6.44 13.18
C ALA A 132 -5.80 6.83 14.37
N ALA A 133 -5.19 6.93 15.55
CA ALA A 133 -5.88 7.36 16.76
C ALA A 133 -6.33 8.82 16.67
N GLU A 134 -5.52 9.68 16.04
CA GLU A 134 -5.82 11.08 15.78
C GLU A 134 -5.47 11.42 14.33
N PRO A 135 -6.41 11.95 13.52
CA PRO A 135 -6.14 12.32 12.12
C PRO A 135 -5.36 13.63 11.94
N TYR A 136 -5.05 14.36 13.01
CA TYR A 136 -4.30 15.62 12.98
C TYR A 136 -3.02 15.57 13.84
N HIS A 137 -2.14 16.56 13.67
CA HIS A 137 -0.88 16.73 14.43
C HIS A 137 0.09 15.53 14.44
N TYR A 138 -0.16 14.50 13.62
CA TYR A 138 0.66 13.29 13.59
C TYR A 138 2.00 13.48 12.87
N ARG A 139 2.06 14.43 11.93
CA ARG A 139 3.13 14.51 10.93
C ARG A 139 4.39 15.13 11.54
N ASN A 140 5.35 14.27 11.84
CA ASN A 140 6.58 14.62 12.53
C ASN A 140 7.65 15.27 11.60
N LYS A 141 7.43 15.31 10.28
CA LYS A 141 8.36 15.89 9.30
C LYS A 141 7.64 16.65 8.18
N GLY A 142 8.04 17.89 7.96
CA GLY A 142 7.59 18.74 6.86
C GLY A 142 8.77 19.31 6.07
N ILE A 143 8.61 19.45 4.75
CA ILE A 143 9.50 20.22 3.90
C ILE A 143 8.64 21.35 3.34
N PHE A 144 8.91 22.57 3.75
CA PHE A 144 8.15 23.77 3.41
C PHE A 144 8.91 24.56 2.35
N HIS A 145 8.22 24.95 1.29
CA HIS A 145 8.77 25.84 0.28
C HIS A 145 8.77 27.27 0.82
N VAL A 146 9.86 27.99 0.60
CA VAL A 146 9.96 29.41 0.93
C VAL A 146 9.33 30.21 -0.21
N ALA A 147 8.21 30.86 0.06
CA ALA A 147 7.52 31.72 -0.89
C ALA A 147 7.50 33.17 -0.41
N GLN A 148 7.59 34.11 -1.35
CA GLN A 148 7.34 35.52 -1.10
C GLN A 148 5.91 35.84 -1.52
N THR A 149 5.09 36.36 -0.60
CA THR A 149 3.69 36.72 -0.84
C THR A 149 3.42 38.06 -0.19
N ASP A 150 2.97 39.04 -0.98
CA ASP A 150 2.67 40.42 -0.54
C ASP A 150 3.80 41.09 0.26
N GLY A 151 5.06 40.82 -0.13
CA GLY A 151 6.24 41.35 0.57
C GLY A 151 6.59 40.65 1.89
N SER A 152 5.88 39.57 2.24
CA SER A 152 6.15 38.74 3.41
C SER A 152 6.59 37.34 3.02
N THR A 153 7.52 36.78 3.79
CA THR A 153 7.95 35.39 3.66
C THR A 153 6.87 34.44 4.20
N ARG A 154 6.59 33.36 3.47
CA ARG A 154 5.66 32.30 3.88
C ARG A 154 6.26 30.93 3.66
N LEU A 155 5.96 30.01 4.58
CA LEU A 155 6.34 28.60 4.50
C LEU A 155 5.12 27.78 4.07
N VAL A 156 5.16 27.28 2.84
CA VAL A 156 3.98 26.77 2.17
C VAL A 156 4.23 25.42 1.51
N PHE A 157 3.13 24.73 1.18
CA PHE A 157 3.14 23.64 0.22
C PHE A 157 2.73 24.17 -1.15
N TRP A 158 3.03 23.41 -2.20
CA TRP A 158 2.51 23.71 -3.52
C TRP A 158 1.01 23.39 -3.65
N ASN A 159 0.34 24.15 -4.50
CA ASN A 159 -0.99 23.79 -4.97
C ASN A 159 -0.96 22.49 -5.77
N GLU A 160 -2.07 21.75 -5.78
CA GLU A 160 -2.18 20.48 -6.50
C GLU A 160 -1.82 20.66 -7.99
N ALA A 161 -0.91 19.80 -8.48
CA ALA A 161 -0.42 19.81 -9.86
C ALA A 161 0.13 21.17 -10.35
N SER A 162 0.70 21.99 -9.46
CA SER A 162 1.21 23.33 -9.74
C SER A 162 2.47 23.63 -8.94
N HIS A 163 3.29 24.59 -9.39
CA HIS A 163 4.39 25.18 -8.60
C HIS A 163 3.98 26.53 -7.99
N GLN A 164 2.67 26.77 -7.87
CA GLN A 164 2.15 27.94 -7.18
C GLN A 164 2.02 27.65 -5.67
N PRO A 165 2.45 28.57 -4.80
CA PRO A 165 2.33 28.39 -3.36
C PRO A 165 0.86 28.33 -2.94
N ALA A 166 0.56 27.47 -1.98
CA ALA A 166 -0.71 27.52 -1.27
C ALA A 166 -0.82 28.83 -0.48
N GLY A 167 -2.02 29.40 -0.40
CA GLY A 167 -2.24 30.71 0.22
C GLY A 167 -2.03 30.78 1.74
N ALA A 168 -1.67 29.68 2.39
CA ALA A 168 -1.44 29.60 3.83
C ALA A 168 -0.56 28.39 4.20
N ARG A 169 0.15 28.51 5.33
CA ARG A 169 0.87 27.40 5.96
C ARG A 169 -0.10 26.34 6.48
N CYS A 170 0.30 25.07 6.43
CA CYS A 170 -0.43 24.00 7.09
C CYS A 170 -0.16 24.01 8.60
N ASN A 171 -1.20 24.25 9.41
CA ASN A 171 -1.13 24.17 10.88
C ASN A 171 -1.80 22.92 11.47
N LEU A 172 -2.45 22.08 10.64
CA LEU A 172 -3.29 20.98 11.12
C LEU A 172 -2.56 19.63 11.20
N LEU A 173 -1.62 19.36 10.29
CA LEU A 173 -0.96 18.05 10.25
C LEU A 173 0.26 17.97 11.18
N PHE A 174 0.88 19.10 11.51
CA PHE A 174 2.14 19.14 12.24
C PHE A 174 1.91 19.40 13.74
N PRO A 175 2.79 18.88 14.61
CA PRO A 175 2.81 19.23 16.03
C PRO A 175 2.92 20.75 16.25
N PRO A 176 2.39 21.27 17.38
CA PRO A 176 2.48 22.69 17.72
C PRO A 176 3.90 23.26 17.66
N ASP A 177 4.91 22.48 18.03
CA ASP A 177 6.32 22.91 18.02
C ASP A 177 6.86 23.21 16.62
N ILE A 178 6.54 22.35 15.65
CA ILE A 178 6.85 22.60 14.23
C ILE A 178 6.12 23.86 13.76
N ASN A 179 4.84 24.02 14.11
CA ASN A 179 4.07 25.20 13.71
C ASN A 179 4.65 26.50 14.29
N ARG A 180 5.06 26.50 15.57
CA ARG A 180 5.69 27.65 16.23
C ARG A 180 7.03 28.01 15.60
N LEU A 181 7.89 27.02 15.33
CA LEU A 181 9.17 27.26 14.66
C LEU A 181 8.98 27.78 13.24
N ALA A 182 8.04 27.21 12.48
CA ALA A 182 7.71 27.69 11.15
C ALA A 182 7.20 29.14 11.17
N GLU A 183 6.35 29.50 12.14
CA GLU A 183 5.84 30.87 12.31
C GLU A 183 6.93 31.87 12.65
N TRP A 184 7.83 31.50 13.54
CA TRP A 184 8.98 32.34 13.86
C TRP A 184 9.84 32.57 12.61
N LEU A 185 10.13 31.51 11.83
CA LEU A 185 10.90 31.61 10.57
C LEU A 185 10.24 32.52 9.53
N GLU A 186 8.91 32.55 9.44
CA GLU A 186 8.18 33.48 8.55
C GLU A 186 8.39 34.96 8.93
N GLY A 187 8.65 35.25 10.22
CA GLY A 187 8.96 36.58 10.73
C GLY A 187 10.43 37.00 10.56
N MET A 188 11.30 36.10 10.09
CA MET A 188 12.73 36.36 9.96
C MET A 188 13.13 36.83 8.56
N GLN A 189 14.24 37.56 8.48
CA GLN A 189 14.91 37.80 7.21
C GLN A 189 15.62 36.53 6.76
N LEU A 190 15.05 35.85 5.76
CA LEU A 190 15.63 34.61 5.23
C LEU A 190 16.71 34.88 4.16
N PRO A 191 17.72 34.00 4.04
CA PRO A 191 18.71 34.05 2.95
C PRO A 191 18.05 33.94 1.58
N ALA A 192 18.55 34.70 0.59
CA ALA A 192 17.97 34.72 -0.76
C ALA A 192 18.12 33.39 -1.53
N ASN A 193 19.12 32.59 -1.19
CA ASN A 193 19.38 31.27 -1.77
C ASN A 193 18.64 30.13 -1.07
N LEU A 194 17.79 30.43 -0.08
CA LEU A 194 16.98 29.43 0.64
C LEU A 194 15.74 29.07 -0.17
N THR A 195 15.64 27.81 -0.60
CA THR A 195 14.50 27.32 -1.38
C THR A 195 13.47 26.63 -0.50
N ASP A 196 13.94 25.85 0.48
CA ASP A 196 13.09 25.03 1.33
C ASP A 196 13.60 24.98 2.77
N ILE A 197 12.68 24.69 3.69
CA ILE A 197 12.97 24.43 5.10
C ILE A 197 12.39 23.07 5.46
N MET A 198 13.25 22.15 5.89
CA MET A 198 12.82 20.89 6.49
C MET A 198 12.77 21.03 8.01
N LEU A 199 11.59 20.76 8.58
CA LEU A 199 11.39 20.65 10.02
C LEU A 199 11.08 19.21 10.38
N ARG A 200 11.69 18.70 11.44
CA ARG A 200 11.37 17.40 12.03
C ARG A 200 11.24 17.51 13.54
N TYR A 201 10.33 16.72 14.11
CA TYR A 201 10.03 16.62 15.52
C TYR A 201 10.09 15.16 15.95
N ALA A 202 10.73 14.86 17.07
CA ALA A 202 10.68 13.55 17.69
C ALA A 202 9.57 13.53 18.74
N HIS A 203 8.55 12.69 18.54
CA HIS A 203 7.33 12.71 19.38
C HIS A 203 7.61 12.32 20.83
N SER A 204 8.57 11.42 21.06
CA SER A 204 8.85 10.89 22.40
C SER A 204 9.72 11.83 23.24
N SER A 205 10.73 12.44 22.62
CA SER A 205 11.70 13.30 23.31
C SER A 205 11.33 14.79 23.27
N GLY A 206 10.50 15.20 22.32
CA GLY A 206 10.17 16.60 22.05
C GLY A 206 11.27 17.35 21.29
N GLU A 207 12.30 16.67 20.81
CA GLU A 207 13.42 17.28 20.10
C GLU A 207 13.05 17.75 18.70
N LEU A 208 13.60 18.89 18.30
CA LEU A 208 13.46 19.48 16.97
C LEU A 208 14.74 19.37 16.16
N LEU A 209 14.55 19.21 14.85
CA LEU A 209 15.58 19.31 13.83
C LEU A 209 15.14 20.32 12.76
N LEU A 210 16.00 21.29 12.49
CA LEU A 210 15.84 22.32 11.47
C LEU A 210 16.89 22.13 10.38
N ALA A 211 16.47 21.95 9.13
CA ALA A 211 17.40 22.00 8.01
C ALA A 211 17.00 23.04 6.97
N LEU A 212 17.98 23.82 6.54
CA LEU A 212 17.85 24.85 5.52
C LEU A 212 18.36 24.29 4.18
N ILE A 213 17.51 24.26 3.16
CA ILE A 213 17.83 23.71 1.84
C ILE A 213 18.13 24.87 0.89
N LEU A 214 19.33 24.87 0.33
CA LEU A 214 19.92 26.00 -0.39
C LEU A 214 20.13 25.66 -1.87
N SER A 215 19.93 26.65 -2.74
CA SER A 215 20.17 26.52 -4.18
C SER A 215 21.66 26.54 -4.57
N ASP A 216 22.53 27.01 -3.67
CA ASP A 216 23.98 27.11 -3.87
C ASP A 216 24.76 26.74 -2.59
N GLU A 217 26.09 26.82 -2.65
CA GLU A 217 27.00 26.43 -1.56
C GLU A 217 27.17 27.48 -0.45
N ASN A 218 26.59 28.68 -0.58
CA ASN A 218 26.83 29.78 0.34
C ASN A 218 25.96 29.66 1.61
N ILE A 219 26.58 29.24 2.71
CA ILE A 219 25.94 29.11 4.03
C ILE A 219 26.19 30.31 4.97
N ALA A 220 26.86 31.38 4.52
CA ALA A 220 27.29 32.45 5.44
C ALA A 220 26.10 33.13 6.13
N ALA A 221 25.05 33.47 5.36
CA ALA A 221 23.84 34.10 5.87
C ALA A 221 22.97 33.16 6.72
N THR A 222 23.11 31.83 6.57
CA THR A 222 22.27 30.86 7.28
C THR A 222 22.74 30.64 8.72
N LYS A 223 24.04 30.76 8.99
CA LYS A 223 24.61 30.54 10.33
C LYS A 223 23.96 31.42 11.39
N SER A 224 23.82 32.73 11.10
CA SER A 224 23.18 33.67 12.05
C SER A 224 21.71 33.31 12.31
N LEU A 225 20.97 32.92 11.28
CA LEU A 225 19.57 32.50 11.43
C LEU A 225 19.45 31.23 12.28
N LEU A 226 20.30 30.24 12.05
CA LEU A 226 20.31 28.99 12.80
C LEU A 226 20.69 29.19 14.28
N THR A 227 21.66 30.06 14.57
CA THR A 227 21.99 30.43 15.96
C THR A 227 20.80 31.08 16.65
N GLN A 228 20.15 32.05 16.01
CA GLN A 228 18.95 32.69 16.56
C GLN A 228 17.82 31.67 16.78
N ALA A 229 17.65 30.70 15.88
CA ALA A 229 16.66 29.64 16.04
C ALA A 229 16.97 28.77 17.28
N ALA A 230 18.23 28.38 17.48
CA ALA A 230 18.65 27.60 18.65
C ALA A 230 18.42 28.36 19.96
N ASP A 231 18.69 29.67 19.98
CA ASP A 231 18.46 30.51 21.16
C ASP A 231 16.96 30.65 21.51
N ASN A 232 16.09 30.74 20.50
CA ASN A 232 14.63 30.90 20.70
C ASN A 232 13.91 29.56 20.95
N PHE A 233 14.48 28.45 20.49
CA PHE A 233 13.88 27.11 20.60
C PHE A 233 14.86 26.15 21.27
N PRO A 234 14.89 26.06 22.61
CA PRO A 234 15.82 25.19 23.35
C PRO A 234 15.71 23.69 23.02
N MET A 235 14.57 23.27 22.46
CA MET A 235 14.33 21.92 21.96
C MET A 235 14.95 21.65 20.58
N LEU A 236 15.45 22.67 19.87
CA LEU A 236 16.18 22.53 18.62
C LEU A 236 17.56 21.93 18.89
N LYS A 237 17.68 20.62 18.73
CA LYS A 237 18.93 19.89 18.96
C LYS A 237 19.80 19.81 17.73
N VAL A 238 19.19 19.64 16.56
CA VAL A 238 19.93 19.48 15.33
C VAL A 238 19.59 20.60 14.36
N TYR A 239 20.60 21.31 13.89
CA TYR A 239 20.44 22.25 12.79
C TYR A 239 21.49 22.06 11.70
N ALA A 240 21.03 22.07 10.45
CA ALA A 240 21.84 21.69 9.30
C ALA A 240 21.51 22.54 8.06
N CYS A 241 22.41 22.49 7.08
CA CYS A 241 22.16 22.95 5.72
C CYS A 241 22.25 21.77 4.75
N GLN A 242 21.41 21.78 3.71
CA GLN A 242 21.60 20.95 2.52
C GLN A 242 21.94 21.88 1.36
N THR A 243 23.13 21.70 0.78
CA THR A 243 23.57 22.39 -0.44
C THR A 243 23.66 21.38 -1.61
N PRO A 244 23.91 21.81 -2.85
CA PRO A 244 24.20 20.89 -3.94
C PRO A 244 25.38 19.93 -3.67
N ALA A 245 26.36 20.33 -2.85
CA ALA A 245 27.45 19.46 -2.40
C ALA A 245 27.05 18.43 -1.33
N GLY A 246 25.89 18.60 -0.67
CA GLY A 246 25.34 17.65 0.28
C GLY A 246 24.97 18.26 1.64
N TRP A 247 24.90 17.40 2.65
CA TRP A 247 24.47 17.77 4.00
C TRP A 247 25.63 18.28 4.85
N GLN A 248 25.41 19.41 5.54
CA GLN A 248 26.33 20.00 6.51
C GLN A 248 25.59 20.20 7.83
N ILE A 249 25.96 19.46 8.88
CA ILE A 249 25.41 19.61 10.22
C ILE A 249 26.22 20.69 10.95
N LEU A 250 25.52 21.67 11.53
CA LEU A 250 26.13 22.84 12.17
C LEU A 250 25.93 22.86 13.69
N SER A 251 25.05 22.01 14.21
CA SER A 251 24.88 21.72 15.63
C SER A 251 25.96 20.78 16.16
N GLN A 252 26.10 20.72 17.49
CA GLN A 252 26.95 19.73 18.15
C GLN A 252 26.36 18.33 18.02
N GLU A 253 25.06 18.19 18.26
CA GLU A 253 24.29 16.98 18.06
C GLU A 253 24.06 16.75 16.56
N LYS A 254 24.18 15.49 16.14
CA LYS A 254 24.05 15.10 14.72
C LYS A 254 22.71 14.47 14.38
N GLN A 255 21.98 14.04 15.39
CA GLN A 255 20.75 13.26 15.29
C GLN A 255 19.82 13.69 16.42
N ILE A 256 18.51 13.62 16.15
CA ILE A 256 17.49 13.66 17.21
C ILE A 256 17.12 12.23 17.59
N ALA A 257 16.67 12.01 18.81
CA ALA A 257 16.22 10.71 19.28
C ALA A 257 14.69 10.65 19.34
N ASP A 258 14.09 9.63 18.73
CA ASP A 258 12.66 9.30 18.93
C ASP A 258 12.53 7.85 19.38
N THR A 259 11.50 7.54 20.16
CA THR A 259 11.26 6.19 20.68
C THR A 259 10.01 5.59 20.06
N LEU A 260 10.08 4.31 19.71
CA LEU A 260 8.91 3.50 19.38
C LEU A 260 8.89 2.33 20.36
N ASP A 261 7.89 2.32 21.24
CA ASP A 261 7.76 1.34 22.33
C ASP A 261 8.93 1.46 23.34
N LYS A 262 9.94 0.60 23.24
CA LYS A 262 11.15 0.61 24.08
C LYS A 262 12.43 0.79 23.28
N ILE A 263 12.31 1.01 21.96
CA ILE A 263 13.43 1.08 21.04
C ILE A 263 13.65 2.54 20.66
N GLU A 264 14.85 3.02 20.92
CA GLU A 264 15.26 4.38 20.63
C GLU A 264 15.92 4.45 19.25
N TYR A 265 15.56 5.46 18.46
CA TYR A 265 16.08 5.68 17.11
C TYR A 265 16.71 7.06 17.03
N LEU A 266 17.99 7.09 16.72
CA LEU A 266 18.71 8.26 16.30
C LEU A 266 18.40 8.55 14.83
N ILE A 267 18.00 9.78 14.56
CA ILE A 267 17.46 10.22 13.29
C ILE A 267 18.29 11.39 12.79
N SER A 268 19.08 11.15 11.73
CA SER A 268 19.86 12.20 11.07
C SER A 268 18.99 13.04 10.12
N PRO A 269 19.44 14.25 9.69
CA PRO A 269 18.67 15.08 8.75
C PRO A 269 18.30 14.34 7.45
N SER A 270 19.24 13.57 6.91
CA SER A 270 19.08 12.82 5.66
C SER A 270 18.30 11.52 5.81
N ALA A 271 18.12 11.01 7.03
CA ALA A 271 17.47 9.73 7.29
C ALA A 271 15.98 9.75 6.91
N PHE A 272 15.53 8.67 6.28
CA PHE A 272 14.12 8.36 6.20
C PHE A 272 13.65 7.78 7.54
N PHE A 273 12.54 8.32 8.05
CA PHE A 273 11.82 7.81 9.20
C PHE A 273 10.33 8.06 8.95
N GLN A 274 9.48 7.16 9.43
CA GLN A 274 8.05 7.24 9.21
C GLN A 274 7.48 8.51 9.86
N VAL A 275 6.57 9.18 9.15
CA VAL A 275 6.14 10.54 9.54
C VAL A 275 5.06 10.55 10.62
N ASN A 276 4.45 9.40 10.92
CA ASN A 276 3.38 9.26 11.90
C ASN A 276 3.84 8.26 12.96
N ASN A 277 4.44 8.76 14.05
CA ASN A 277 5.06 7.92 15.09
C ASN A 277 4.06 6.88 15.65
N ALA A 278 2.87 7.32 16.05
CA ALA A 278 1.85 6.44 16.62
C ALA A 278 1.41 5.32 15.66
N GLN A 279 1.25 5.61 14.37
CA GLN A 279 0.94 4.59 13.37
C GLN A 279 2.13 3.71 13.01
N THR A 280 3.35 4.24 13.09
CA THR A 280 4.57 3.45 12.91
C THR A 280 4.66 2.35 13.96
N LEU A 281 4.32 2.65 15.21
CA LEU A 281 4.25 1.62 16.25
C LEU A 281 3.21 0.53 15.93
N ARG A 282 2.03 0.90 15.43
CA ARG A 282 1.01 -0.08 15.01
C ARG A 282 1.47 -0.93 13.83
N LEU A 283 2.16 -0.33 12.87
CA LEU A 283 2.79 -1.00 11.74
C LEU A 283 3.83 -2.04 12.22
N LEU A 284 4.72 -1.63 13.12
CA LEU A 284 5.73 -2.51 13.72
C LEU A 284 5.11 -3.67 14.51
N GLN A 285 4.08 -3.39 15.31
CA GLN A 285 3.33 -4.41 16.06
C GLN A 285 2.62 -5.40 15.13
N THR A 286 2.06 -4.93 14.03
CA THR A 286 1.43 -5.77 13.00
C THR A 286 2.45 -6.73 12.39
N VAL A 287 3.62 -6.21 11.99
CA VAL A 287 4.70 -7.01 11.44
C VAL A 287 5.22 -8.03 12.46
N ALA A 288 5.40 -7.63 13.72
CA ALA A 288 5.81 -8.54 14.79
C ALA A 288 4.81 -9.67 15.03
N GLY A 289 3.51 -9.41 14.85
CA GLY A 289 2.45 -10.42 14.96
C GLY A 289 2.48 -11.52 13.88
N PHE A 290 3.31 -11.38 12.84
CA PHE A 290 3.49 -12.41 11.81
C PHE A 290 4.57 -13.45 12.15
N PHE A 291 5.32 -13.23 13.22
CA PHE A 291 6.33 -14.15 13.74
C PHE A 291 5.70 -15.07 14.77
N ASP A 292 5.95 -16.37 14.63
CA ASP A 292 5.48 -17.40 15.58
C ASP A 292 6.61 -17.87 16.52
N GLY A 293 7.82 -17.34 16.33
CA GLY A 293 8.99 -17.64 17.15
C GLY A 293 9.83 -18.79 16.63
N SER A 294 9.44 -19.41 15.50
CA SER A 294 10.26 -20.41 14.81
C SER A 294 11.38 -19.79 13.96
N GLU A 295 11.31 -18.49 13.69
CA GLU A 295 12.21 -17.79 12.77
C GLU A 295 13.48 -17.33 13.49
N LEU A 296 14.63 -17.79 12.99
CA LEU A 296 15.93 -17.54 13.60
C LEU A 296 16.72 -16.45 12.86
N LEU A 297 16.53 -16.34 11.53
CA LEU A 297 17.22 -15.36 10.70
C LEU A 297 16.24 -14.49 9.90
N LEU A 298 16.29 -13.18 10.19
CA LEU A 298 15.54 -12.15 9.49
C LEU A 298 16.46 -11.38 8.55
N LEU A 299 16.04 -11.24 7.29
CA LEU A 299 16.63 -10.32 6.32
C LEU A 299 15.70 -9.11 6.12
N ASP A 300 16.17 -7.92 6.49
CA ASP A 300 15.46 -6.64 6.29
C ASP A 300 16.05 -5.94 5.05
N ALA A 301 15.34 -5.99 3.92
CA ALA A 301 15.76 -5.37 2.67
C ALA A 301 15.12 -4.00 2.52
N TYR A 302 15.94 -2.99 2.16
CA TYR A 302 15.61 -1.57 2.27
C TYR A 302 15.44 -1.13 3.73
N CYS A 303 16.34 -1.60 4.61
CA CYS A 303 16.17 -1.45 6.05
C CYS A 303 16.25 0.00 6.54
N GLY A 304 16.70 0.95 5.72
CA GLY A 304 16.90 2.34 6.13
C GLY A 304 17.77 2.42 7.37
N ILE A 305 17.27 3.09 8.42
CA ILE A 305 17.94 3.21 9.73
C ILE A 305 17.72 2.01 10.67
N GLY A 306 17.20 0.89 10.14
CA GLY A 306 16.94 -0.34 10.89
C GLY A 306 15.59 -0.37 11.62
N THR A 307 14.59 0.41 11.19
CA THR A 307 13.31 0.57 11.92
C THR A 307 12.61 -0.77 12.18
N PHE A 308 12.37 -1.59 11.16
CA PHE A 308 11.74 -2.90 11.32
C PHE A 308 12.67 -3.90 12.00
N GLY A 309 13.85 -4.11 11.42
CA GLY A 309 14.79 -5.11 11.90
C GLY A 309 15.14 -4.95 13.38
N LEU A 310 15.50 -3.75 13.84
CA LEU A 310 15.89 -3.53 15.24
C LEU A 310 14.71 -3.68 16.20
N TYR A 311 13.52 -3.22 15.80
CA TYR A 311 12.31 -3.45 16.59
C TYR A 311 12.06 -4.95 16.80
N LEU A 312 12.13 -5.72 15.72
CA LEU A 312 11.89 -7.16 15.74
C LEU A 312 12.98 -7.90 16.52
N ALA A 313 14.25 -7.54 16.33
CA ALA A 313 15.36 -8.14 17.07
C ALA A 313 15.24 -7.92 18.58
N ALA A 314 14.75 -6.77 19.02
CA ALA A 314 14.50 -6.51 20.43
C ALA A 314 13.22 -7.16 20.97
N LYS A 315 12.19 -7.34 20.13
CA LYS A 315 10.91 -7.93 20.53
C LYS A 315 10.88 -9.45 20.48
N LEU A 316 11.67 -10.06 19.61
CA LEU A 316 11.69 -11.50 19.36
C LEU A 316 12.97 -12.10 19.96
N PRO A 317 12.96 -12.57 21.22
CA PRO A 317 14.16 -13.07 21.89
C PRO A 317 14.75 -14.33 21.24
N HIS A 318 13.97 -15.04 20.42
CA HIS A 318 14.41 -16.22 19.69
C HIS A 318 15.15 -15.89 18.38
N LEU A 319 15.05 -14.63 17.90
CA LEU A 319 15.71 -14.21 16.67
C LEU A 319 17.23 -14.21 16.89
N GLN A 320 17.93 -15.15 16.24
CA GLN A 320 19.38 -15.31 16.39
C GLN A 320 20.16 -14.29 15.57
N ARG A 321 19.60 -13.83 14.44
CA ARG A 321 20.28 -12.87 13.57
C ARG A 321 19.32 -11.99 12.79
N LEU A 322 19.61 -10.70 12.81
CA LEU A 322 19.09 -9.72 11.88
C LEU A 322 20.18 -9.36 10.86
N VAL A 323 19.86 -9.42 9.58
CA VAL A 323 20.68 -8.88 8.50
C VAL A 323 19.90 -7.77 7.79
N GLY A 324 20.38 -6.54 7.83
CA GLY A 324 19.81 -5.42 7.10
C GLY A 324 20.60 -5.08 5.84
N VAL A 325 19.93 -4.67 4.76
CA VAL A 325 20.56 -4.18 3.54
C VAL A 325 19.95 -2.86 3.09
N GLU A 326 20.79 -1.85 2.90
CA GLU A 326 20.39 -0.50 2.52
C GLU A 326 21.42 0.09 1.53
N ILE A 327 20.96 0.82 0.51
CA ILE A 327 21.83 1.41 -0.51
C ILE A 327 22.50 2.69 -0.03
N ASN A 328 21.85 3.41 0.88
CA ASN A 328 22.35 4.64 1.45
C ASN A 328 23.32 4.38 2.62
N GLN A 329 24.58 4.78 2.43
CA GLN A 329 25.63 4.60 3.43
C GLN A 329 25.37 5.35 4.74
N SER A 330 24.77 6.54 4.72
CA SER A 330 24.46 7.28 5.96
C SER A 330 23.35 6.59 6.74
N ALA A 331 22.35 6.02 6.05
CA ALA A 331 21.30 5.24 6.70
C ALA A 331 21.85 3.94 7.33
N VAL A 332 22.82 3.27 6.69
CA VAL A 332 23.54 2.13 7.28
C VAL A 332 24.33 2.55 8.53
N ALA A 333 24.98 3.71 8.51
CA ALA A 333 25.68 4.24 9.69
C ALA A 333 24.69 4.52 10.85
N ASP A 334 23.55 5.13 10.54
CA ASP A 334 22.46 5.36 11.51
C ASP A 334 21.92 4.03 12.06
N ALA A 335 21.73 3.00 11.21
CA ALA A 335 21.26 1.69 11.64
C ALA A 335 22.23 1.00 12.60
N ASN A 336 23.55 1.08 12.34
CA ASN A 336 24.56 0.57 13.27
C ASN A 336 24.57 1.34 14.60
N ALA A 337 24.42 2.67 14.56
CA ALA A 337 24.32 3.50 15.76
C ALA A 337 23.08 3.13 16.58
N ASN A 338 21.93 2.91 15.93
CA ASN A 338 20.69 2.48 16.58
C ASN A 338 20.82 1.07 17.19
N ALA A 339 21.48 0.14 16.51
CA ALA A 339 21.75 -1.19 17.07
C ALA A 339 22.59 -1.09 18.35
N ALA A 340 23.67 -0.31 18.32
CA ALA A 340 24.54 -0.09 19.48
C ALA A 340 23.81 0.60 20.63
N LEU A 341 23.01 1.63 20.34
CA LEU A 341 22.21 2.36 21.33
C LEU A 341 21.26 1.42 22.10
N ASN A 342 20.61 0.51 21.38
CA ASN A 342 19.65 -0.43 21.95
C ASN A 342 20.30 -1.74 22.42
N ARG A 343 21.63 -1.88 22.35
CA ARG A 343 22.38 -3.10 22.72
C ARG A 343 21.89 -4.35 21.97
N ILE A 344 21.64 -4.19 20.66
CA ILE A 344 21.20 -5.26 19.76
C ILE A 344 22.43 -5.81 19.04
N ASP A 345 23.09 -6.79 19.66
CA ASP A 345 24.36 -7.34 19.18
C ASP A 345 24.22 -8.39 18.05
N ASN A 346 23.00 -8.87 17.81
CA ASN A 346 22.67 -9.86 16.78
C ASN A 346 22.30 -9.22 15.42
N ALA A 347 22.51 -7.92 15.25
CA ALA A 347 22.20 -7.16 14.03
C ALA A 347 23.45 -6.88 13.19
N ILE A 348 23.37 -7.09 11.88
CA ILE A 348 24.44 -6.78 10.92
C ILE A 348 23.85 -6.03 9.73
N PHE A 349 24.48 -4.92 9.33
CA PHE A 349 24.00 -4.08 8.23
C PHE A 349 25.00 -4.01 7.08
N TYR A 350 24.51 -4.18 5.85
CA TYR A 350 25.28 -4.11 4.62
C TYR A 350 24.88 -2.92 3.76
N CYS A 351 25.87 -2.17 3.28
CA CYS A 351 25.66 -1.15 2.25
C CYS A 351 25.61 -1.79 0.85
N GLY A 352 24.54 -1.49 0.09
CA GLY A 352 24.39 -1.86 -1.31
C GLY A 352 22.95 -2.20 -1.71
N ALA A 353 22.76 -2.56 -2.98
CA ALA A 353 21.48 -3.03 -3.47
C ALA A 353 21.16 -4.44 -2.94
N ALA A 354 19.99 -4.62 -2.34
CA ALA A 354 19.58 -5.87 -1.69
C ALA A 354 19.65 -7.09 -2.62
N GLU A 355 19.19 -6.96 -3.88
CA GLU A 355 19.21 -8.04 -4.86
C GLU A 355 20.61 -8.55 -5.21
N LYS A 356 21.65 -7.73 -5.00
CA LYS A 356 23.05 -8.11 -5.26
C LYS A 356 23.72 -8.76 -4.04
N LYS A 357 23.04 -8.78 -2.89
CA LYS A 357 23.61 -9.23 -1.61
C LYS A 357 23.06 -10.57 -1.14
N PHE A 358 21.91 -11.04 -1.67
CA PHE A 358 21.27 -12.28 -1.22
C PHE A 358 22.20 -13.50 -1.20
N SER A 359 22.97 -13.74 -2.27
CA SER A 359 23.90 -14.89 -2.31
C SER A 359 25.01 -14.79 -1.27
N ALA A 360 25.60 -13.59 -1.10
CA ALA A 360 26.68 -13.37 -0.15
C ALA A 360 26.19 -13.49 1.30
N ILE A 361 25.00 -12.93 1.59
CA ILE A 361 24.34 -13.02 2.89
C ILE A 361 24.02 -14.47 3.23
N THR A 362 23.47 -15.22 2.26
CA THR A 362 23.13 -16.63 2.46
C THR A 362 24.37 -17.48 2.75
N ALA A 363 25.47 -17.23 2.03
CA ALA A 363 26.74 -17.92 2.28
C ALA A 363 27.37 -17.58 3.64
N ALA A 364 27.26 -16.32 4.07
CA ALA A 364 27.88 -15.83 5.31
C ALA A 364 27.06 -16.14 6.58
N HIS A 365 25.73 -16.14 6.48
CA HIS A 365 24.85 -16.17 7.64
C HIS A 365 23.85 -17.32 7.65
N GLY A 366 23.69 -18.03 6.53
CA GLY A 366 22.65 -19.03 6.34
C GLY A 366 21.43 -18.49 5.60
N HIS A 367 20.50 -19.39 5.31
CA HIS A 367 19.27 -19.07 4.58
C HIS A 367 18.28 -18.31 5.47
N PRO A 368 17.71 -17.17 5.01
CA PRO A 368 16.75 -16.41 5.80
C PRO A 368 15.38 -17.09 5.87
N ASP A 369 14.84 -17.18 7.09
CA ASP A 369 13.48 -17.68 7.33
C ASP A 369 12.44 -16.68 6.83
N VAL A 370 12.69 -15.40 7.09
CA VAL A 370 11.81 -14.28 6.73
C VAL A 370 12.60 -13.19 6.01
N VAL A 371 12.00 -12.65 4.96
CA VAL A 371 12.49 -11.41 4.32
C VAL A 371 11.42 -10.32 4.44
N ILE A 372 11.80 -9.16 4.99
CA ILE A 372 10.99 -7.94 4.97
C ILE A 372 11.43 -7.09 3.79
N VAL A 373 10.46 -6.51 3.06
CA VAL A 373 10.71 -5.49 2.04
C VAL A 373 9.81 -4.28 2.26
N ASP A 374 10.42 -3.10 2.35
CA ASP A 374 9.74 -1.79 2.37
C ASP A 374 10.29 -0.91 1.21
N PRO A 375 9.89 -1.18 -0.05
CA PRO A 375 10.42 -0.48 -1.19
C PRO A 375 9.87 0.95 -1.33
N PRO A 376 10.54 1.81 -2.11
CA PRO A 376 9.99 3.13 -2.47
C PRO A 376 8.69 3.01 -3.28
N ARG A 377 7.97 4.13 -3.47
CA ARG A 377 6.66 4.22 -4.19
C ARG A 377 6.58 3.53 -5.56
N ARG A 378 7.70 3.28 -6.25
CA ARG A 378 7.76 2.54 -7.52
C ARG A 378 7.63 1.01 -7.35
N GLY A 379 7.60 0.52 -6.11
CA GLY A 379 7.66 -0.89 -5.73
C GLY A 379 9.06 -1.48 -5.82
N CYS A 380 9.16 -2.80 -5.69
CA CYS A 380 10.42 -3.52 -5.74
C CYS A 380 11.06 -3.45 -7.14
N HIS A 381 12.39 -3.38 -7.17
CA HIS A 381 13.12 -3.55 -8.43
C HIS A 381 12.86 -4.97 -9.00
N PRO A 382 12.70 -5.16 -10.32
CA PRO A 382 12.43 -6.48 -10.89
C PRO A 382 13.45 -7.56 -10.51
N ALA A 383 14.73 -7.18 -10.39
CA ALA A 383 15.80 -8.09 -9.97
C ALA A 383 15.66 -8.51 -8.50
N LEU A 384 15.11 -7.66 -7.62
CA LEU A 384 14.80 -8.02 -6.24
C LEU A 384 13.72 -9.08 -6.19
N LEU A 385 12.62 -8.90 -6.94
CA LEU A 385 11.54 -9.89 -6.98
C LEU A 385 12.01 -11.23 -7.53
N ALA A 386 12.85 -11.21 -8.57
CA ALA A 386 13.48 -12.42 -9.09
C ALA A 386 14.37 -13.08 -8.02
N GLY A 387 15.20 -12.29 -7.34
CA GLY A 387 16.05 -12.76 -6.25
C GLY A 387 15.27 -13.34 -5.07
N LEU A 388 14.11 -12.77 -4.70
CA LEU A 388 13.23 -13.31 -3.66
C LEU A 388 12.62 -14.66 -4.08
N LEU A 389 12.20 -14.79 -5.35
CA LEU A 389 11.69 -16.05 -5.89
C LEU A 389 12.76 -17.14 -5.97
N GLU A 390 14.02 -16.77 -6.18
CA GLU A 390 15.16 -17.68 -6.17
C GLU A 390 15.56 -18.07 -4.74
N LEU A 391 15.79 -17.06 -3.88
CA LEU A 391 16.09 -17.22 -2.47
C LEU A 391 15.02 -18.06 -1.77
N ALA A 392 13.75 -17.84 -2.11
CA ALA A 392 12.61 -18.60 -1.64
C ALA A 392 12.54 -18.77 -0.09
N PRO A 393 12.60 -17.67 0.71
CA PRO A 393 12.40 -17.71 2.17
C PRO A 393 11.04 -18.30 2.53
N ALA A 394 10.87 -18.77 3.77
CA ALA A 394 9.60 -19.35 4.22
C ALA A 394 8.48 -18.31 4.28
N LYS A 395 8.80 -17.09 4.74
CA LYS A 395 7.88 -15.94 4.76
C LYS A 395 8.47 -14.73 4.05
N ILE A 396 7.63 -13.96 3.39
CA ILE A 396 7.96 -12.60 2.91
C ILE A 396 6.95 -11.65 3.53
N ILE A 397 7.43 -10.57 4.13
CA ILE A 397 6.59 -9.48 4.62
C ILE A 397 6.82 -8.28 3.71
N TYR A 398 5.79 -7.86 2.99
CA TYR A 398 5.86 -6.74 2.06
C TYR A 398 5.11 -5.55 2.65
N VAL A 399 5.82 -4.45 2.90
CA VAL A 399 5.26 -3.16 3.32
C VAL A 399 5.17 -2.24 2.11
N SER A 400 4.06 -1.52 1.93
CA SER A 400 3.88 -0.64 0.77
C SER A 400 2.93 0.52 1.01
N CYS A 401 3.35 1.70 0.57
CA CYS A 401 2.53 2.91 0.55
C CYS A 401 1.72 3.10 -0.75
N ASP A 402 1.85 2.19 -1.73
CA ASP A 402 1.17 2.27 -3.03
C ASP A 402 0.50 0.92 -3.41
N PRO A 403 -0.84 0.84 -3.33
CA PRO A 403 -1.57 -0.40 -3.61
C PRO A 403 -1.41 -0.93 -5.04
N ALA A 404 -1.15 -0.06 -6.03
CA ALA A 404 -1.06 -0.48 -7.42
C ALA A 404 0.26 -1.21 -7.71
N THR A 405 1.38 -0.66 -7.23
CA THR A 405 2.69 -1.30 -7.33
C THR A 405 2.79 -2.54 -6.43
N LEU A 406 2.17 -2.51 -5.24
CA LEU A 406 1.99 -3.69 -4.41
C LEU A 406 1.28 -4.81 -5.18
N ALA A 407 0.11 -4.54 -5.76
CA ALA A 407 -0.66 -5.54 -6.50
C ALA A 407 0.15 -6.14 -7.66
N ARG A 408 0.86 -5.32 -8.43
CA ARG A 408 1.77 -5.76 -9.50
C ARG A 408 2.83 -6.73 -8.99
N ASP A 409 3.45 -6.42 -7.86
CA ASP A 409 4.54 -7.21 -7.30
C ASP A 409 4.03 -8.51 -6.67
N LEU A 410 2.90 -8.46 -5.96
CA LEU A 410 2.22 -9.64 -5.44
C LEU A 410 1.80 -10.61 -6.54
N GLY A 411 1.32 -10.12 -7.69
CA GLY A 411 1.01 -10.99 -8.84
C GLY A 411 2.22 -11.79 -9.34
N LYS A 412 3.45 -11.29 -9.16
CA LYS A 412 4.68 -12.04 -9.47
C LYS A 412 5.06 -13.02 -8.36
N LEU A 413 4.93 -12.62 -7.10
CA LEU A 413 5.27 -13.44 -5.94
C LEU A 413 4.29 -14.61 -5.74
N ALA A 414 3.02 -14.42 -6.12
CA ALA A 414 1.95 -15.42 -6.04
C ALA A 414 2.27 -16.74 -6.78
N LYS A 415 3.28 -16.74 -7.67
CA LYS A 415 3.78 -17.95 -8.33
C LYS A 415 4.43 -18.97 -7.39
N LYS A 416 4.98 -18.52 -6.26
CA LYS A 416 5.66 -19.36 -5.25
C LYS A 416 5.12 -19.16 -3.84
N TYR A 417 4.22 -18.22 -3.64
CA TYR A 417 3.76 -17.80 -2.33
C TYR A 417 2.24 -17.70 -2.26
N ASN A 418 1.67 -18.11 -1.14
CA ASN A 418 0.30 -17.79 -0.74
C ASN A 418 0.27 -16.43 -0.05
N LEU A 419 -0.78 -15.66 -0.32
CA LEU A 419 -1.11 -14.49 0.49
C LEU A 419 -1.82 -14.97 1.75
N VAL A 420 -1.27 -14.66 2.91
CA VAL A 420 -1.80 -15.13 4.21
C VAL A 420 -2.59 -14.02 4.90
N SER A 421 -2.11 -12.79 4.83
CA SER A 421 -2.78 -11.63 5.44
C SER A 421 -2.44 -10.35 4.68
N ILE A 422 -3.42 -9.45 4.57
CA ILE A 422 -3.27 -8.12 3.97
C ILE A 422 -3.87 -7.12 4.95
N GLN A 423 -3.01 -6.33 5.59
CA GLN A 423 -3.39 -5.35 6.61
C GLN A 423 -3.16 -3.93 6.10
N PRO A 424 -4.20 -3.19 5.70
CA PRO A 424 -4.08 -1.76 5.46
C PRO A 424 -3.99 -0.98 6.78
N LEU A 425 -3.24 0.11 6.78
CA LEU A 425 -3.11 1.05 7.89
C LEU A 425 -3.24 2.48 7.36
N ASP A 426 -3.92 3.32 8.12
CA ASP A 426 -3.96 4.75 7.82
C ASP A 426 -2.75 5.49 8.38
N MET A 427 -1.61 5.35 7.71
CA MET A 427 -0.39 6.08 8.02
C MET A 427 -0.52 7.60 7.76
N PHE A 428 -1.41 8.00 6.83
CA PHE A 428 -1.55 9.38 6.35
C PHE A 428 -3.02 9.85 6.32
N PRO A 429 -3.65 10.05 7.50
CA PRO A 429 -5.00 10.61 7.57
C PRO A 429 -5.14 11.92 6.80
N ARG A 430 -6.35 12.20 6.30
CA ARG A 430 -6.71 13.36 5.45
C ARG A 430 -6.09 13.36 4.04
N THR A 431 -5.33 12.33 3.68
CA THR A 431 -4.76 12.11 2.35
C THR A 431 -5.28 10.80 1.74
N ALA A 432 -5.15 10.65 0.42
CA ALA A 432 -5.50 9.39 -0.26
C ALA A 432 -4.46 8.27 -0.13
N HIS A 433 -3.35 8.50 0.57
CA HIS A 433 -2.33 7.48 0.79
C HIS A 433 -2.80 6.45 1.82
N VAL A 434 -2.38 5.20 1.62
CA VAL A 434 -2.67 4.07 2.51
C VAL A 434 -1.41 3.21 2.57
N GLU A 435 -1.00 2.85 3.79
CA GLU A 435 0.08 1.90 4.01
C GLU A 435 -0.52 0.51 4.06
N THR A 436 0.14 -0.50 3.49
CA THR A 436 -0.37 -1.88 3.48
C THR A 436 0.77 -2.84 3.79
N VAL A 437 0.55 -3.74 4.74
CA VAL A 437 1.45 -4.85 5.04
C VAL A 437 0.84 -6.15 4.54
N VAL A 438 1.64 -6.94 3.84
CA VAL A 438 1.22 -8.25 3.33
C VAL A 438 2.16 -9.32 3.86
N LEU A 439 1.59 -10.34 4.50
CA LEU A 439 2.28 -11.57 4.82
C LEU A 439 2.10 -12.56 3.68
N LEU A 440 3.21 -13.01 3.11
CA LEU A 440 3.27 -14.10 2.15
C LEU A 440 3.96 -15.30 2.79
N SER A 441 3.42 -16.49 2.55
CA SER A 441 4.03 -17.76 2.98
C SER A 441 4.34 -18.63 1.77
N LYS A 442 5.48 -19.30 1.78
CA LYS A 442 5.92 -20.15 0.68
C LYS A 442 4.91 -21.28 0.44
N LEU A 443 4.61 -21.54 -0.84
CA LEU A 443 3.80 -22.68 -1.23
C LEU A 443 4.48 -23.98 -0.80
N ASN A 444 3.82 -24.76 0.05
CA ASN A 444 4.28 -26.11 0.39
C ASN A 444 4.05 -27.03 -0.82
N ALA A 445 5.13 -27.32 -1.57
CA ALA A 445 5.09 -28.23 -2.73
C ALA A 445 4.77 -29.70 -2.39
N LYS A 446 4.37 -30.02 -1.15
CA LYS A 446 4.08 -31.39 -0.67
C LYS A 446 2.61 -31.72 -0.46
N GLN A 447 1.70 -30.83 -0.80
CA GLN A 447 0.30 -31.23 -1.00
C GLN A 447 0.03 -31.23 -2.49
N HIS A 448 -0.03 -32.42 -3.07
CA HIS A 448 -1.01 -32.66 -4.12
C HIS A 448 -2.35 -32.32 -3.48
N ILE A 449 -2.78 -31.07 -3.61
CA ILE A 449 -4.19 -30.75 -3.51
C ILE A 449 -4.76 -31.37 -4.78
N GLU A 450 -5.21 -32.62 -4.69
CA GLU A 450 -6.27 -33.08 -5.57
C GLU A 450 -7.44 -32.16 -5.28
N VAL A 451 -7.52 -31.07 -6.03
CA VAL A 451 -8.74 -30.27 -6.10
C VAL A 451 -9.74 -31.18 -6.79
N GLU A 452 -10.51 -31.94 -6.01
CA GLU A 452 -11.81 -32.39 -6.47
C GLU A 452 -12.66 -31.13 -6.68
N LEU A 453 -12.62 -30.63 -7.91
CA LEU A 453 -13.61 -29.69 -8.40
C LEU A 453 -14.96 -30.42 -8.39
N ASN A 454 -15.73 -30.28 -7.31
CA ASN A 454 -17.16 -30.55 -7.35
C ASN A 454 -17.79 -29.49 -8.26
N LEU A 455 -17.93 -29.86 -9.54
CA LEU A 455 -18.58 -29.07 -10.60
C LEU A 455 -20.03 -29.52 -10.83
N ASP A 456 -20.63 -30.25 -9.89
CA ASP A 456 -21.99 -30.78 -10.03
C ASP A 456 -23.00 -29.82 -9.39
N GLU A 457 -23.15 -28.63 -9.96
CA GLU A 457 -24.42 -27.90 -10.00
C GLU A 457 -24.38 -26.96 -11.22
N LEU A 458 -24.62 -27.49 -12.43
CA LEU A 458 -25.16 -26.75 -13.58
C LEU A 458 -25.22 -27.70 -14.80
N ASP A 459 -26.12 -28.67 -14.75
CA ASP A 459 -26.61 -29.31 -15.98
C ASP A 459 -28.13 -29.57 -15.86
N LEU A 460 -28.89 -28.47 -15.75
CA LEU A 460 -30.35 -28.46 -15.83
C LEU A 460 -30.80 -28.49 -17.31
N THR A 461 -30.45 -29.54 -18.06
CA THR A 461 -31.07 -29.78 -19.37
C THR A 461 -31.11 -31.27 -19.73
N SER A 462 -32.15 -31.97 -19.26
CA SER A 462 -33.00 -32.86 -20.07
C SER A 462 -33.86 -33.74 -19.14
N ALA A 463 -35.17 -33.63 -19.30
CA ALA A 463 -36.15 -34.46 -18.64
C ALA A 463 -36.09 -35.88 -19.22
N GLU A 464 -35.25 -36.74 -18.65
CA GLU A 464 -35.33 -38.20 -18.70
C GLU A 464 -34.33 -38.72 -17.66
N SER A 465 -34.79 -39.59 -16.75
CA SER A 465 -34.08 -40.11 -15.58
C SER A 465 -32.72 -40.73 -15.94
N LYS A 466 -31.64 -39.96 -15.88
CA LYS A 466 -30.26 -40.42 -16.06
C LYS A 466 -29.48 -40.17 -14.78
N ALA A 467 -28.79 -41.20 -14.30
CA ALA A 467 -27.99 -41.08 -13.09
C ALA A 467 -26.84 -40.08 -13.24
N THR A 468 -26.63 -39.28 -12.20
CA THR A 468 -25.55 -38.31 -12.10
C THR A 468 -24.19 -39.00 -12.03
N TYR A 469 -23.10 -38.24 -12.23
CA TYR A 469 -21.76 -38.81 -12.11
C TYR A 469 -21.49 -39.31 -10.69
N ASP A 470 -22.02 -38.64 -9.67
CA ASP A 470 -21.85 -39.05 -8.28
C ASP A 470 -22.65 -40.30 -7.91
N GLU A 471 -23.85 -40.49 -8.47
CA GLU A 471 -24.61 -41.74 -8.29
C GLU A 471 -23.88 -42.94 -8.89
N ILE A 472 -23.25 -42.76 -10.06
CA ILE A 472 -22.41 -43.80 -10.67
C ILE A 472 -21.16 -44.08 -9.83
N LYS A 473 -20.49 -43.04 -9.30
CA LYS A 473 -19.34 -43.21 -8.40
C LYS A 473 -19.73 -43.97 -7.13
N ALA A 474 -20.86 -43.62 -6.52
CA ALA A 474 -21.37 -44.25 -5.31
C ALA A 474 -21.67 -45.73 -5.53
N TYR A 475 -22.39 -46.07 -6.61
CA TYR A 475 -22.70 -47.47 -6.94
C TYR A 475 -21.44 -48.30 -7.20
N VAL A 476 -20.45 -47.75 -7.92
CA VAL A 476 -19.19 -48.47 -8.19
C VAL A 476 -18.37 -48.67 -6.91
N LEU A 477 -18.37 -47.68 -6.02
CA LEU A 477 -17.70 -47.78 -4.74
C LEU A 477 -18.38 -48.80 -3.81
N GLU A 478 -19.71 -48.78 -3.74
CA GLU A 478 -20.49 -49.68 -2.88
C GLU A 478 -20.44 -51.13 -3.35
N LYS A 479 -20.62 -51.37 -4.66
CA LYS A 479 -20.72 -52.73 -5.21
C LYS A 479 -19.36 -53.37 -5.48
N TYR A 480 -18.34 -52.57 -5.83
CA TYR A 480 -17.03 -53.09 -6.26
C TYR A 480 -15.86 -52.61 -5.39
N GLY A 481 -16.06 -51.70 -4.43
CA GLY A 481 -14.98 -51.13 -3.62
C GLY A 481 -14.00 -50.26 -4.41
N LEU A 482 -14.33 -49.88 -5.65
CA LEU A 482 -13.43 -49.18 -6.56
C LEU A 482 -13.76 -47.67 -6.61
N LYS A 483 -12.76 -46.81 -6.38
CA LYS A 483 -12.89 -45.38 -6.66
C LYS A 483 -12.71 -45.09 -8.16
N VAL A 484 -13.70 -44.46 -8.78
CA VAL A 484 -13.69 -44.08 -10.21
C VAL A 484 -13.78 -42.56 -10.36
N SER A 485 -13.05 -41.99 -11.33
CA SER A 485 -13.08 -40.55 -11.61
C SER A 485 -14.16 -40.21 -12.64
N SER A 486 -14.65 -38.97 -12.64
CA SER A 486 -15.59 -38.49 -13.67
C SER A 486 -15.00 -38.61 -15.09
N LEU A 487 -13.68 -38.51 -15.23
CA LEU A 487 -12.99 -38.75 -16.50
C LEU A 487 -13.17 -40.19 -17.02
N TYR A 488 -13.07 -41.19 -16.14
CA TYR A 488 -13.29 -42.58 -16.55
C TYR A 488 -14.74 -42.86 -16.87
N ILE A 489 -15.68 -42.29 -16.11
CA ILE A 489 -17.11 -42.39 -16.40
C ILE A 489 -17.43 -41.77 -17.76
N SER A 490 -16.88 -40.60 -18.08
CA SER A 490 -17.11 -39.94 -19.37
C SER A 490 -16.51 -40.73 -20.54
N GLN A 491 -15.31 -41.31 -20.38
CA GLN A 491 -14.69 -42.19 -21.38
C GLN A 491 -15.56 -43.42 -21.69
N VAL A 492 -16.21 -44.00 -20.68
CA VAL A 492 -17.08 -45.17 -20.86
C VAL A 492 -18.45 -44.77 -21.44
N LYS A 493 -19.06 -43.67 -20.98
CA LYS A 493 -20.29 -43.11 -21.55
C LYS A 493 -20.13 -42.82 -23.06
N ARG A 494 -19.02 -42.19 -23.48
CA ARG A 494 -18.70 -41.97 -24.91
C ARG A 494 -18.60 -43.27 -25.71
N LYS A 495 -17.96 -44.31 -25.14
CA LYS A 495 -17.85 -45.63 -25.80
C LYS A 495 -19.21 -46.32 -25.97
N CYS A 496 -20.22 -45.94 -25.19
CA CYS A 496 -21.57 -46.47 -25.27
C CYS A 496 -22.54 -45.55 -26.03
N GLY A 497 -22.05 -44.46 -26.65
CA GLY A 497 -22.88 -43.53 -27.42
C GLY A 497 -23.71 -42.55 -26.58
N LEU A 498 -23.39 -42.38 -25.29
CA LEU A 498 -24.08 -41.42 -24.41
C LEU A 498 -23.48 -40.03 -24.50
N ASP A 499 -24.36 -39.01 -24.53
CA ASP A 499 -23.96 -37.61 -24.51
C ASP A 499 -23.30 -37.26 -23.16
N VAL A 500 -22.20 -36.51 -23.24
CA VAL A 500 -21.42 -36.03 -22.11
C VAL A 500 -21.07 -34.57 -22.42
N GLY A 501 -21.68 -33.62 -21.70
CA GLY A 501 -21.54 -32.18 -21.95
C GLY A 501 -20.11 -31.71 -22.24
N GLN A 502 -19.98 -30.61 -22.97
CA GLN A 502 -18.73 -30.17 -23.63
C GLN A 502 -17.55 -29.78 -22.73
N ASN A 503 -17.63 -29.91 -21.40
CA ASN A 503 -16.64 -29.33 -20.48
C ASN A 503 -15.72 -30.31 -19.74
N TYR A 504 -15.60 -31.57 -20.15
CA TYR A 504 -14.65 -32.51 -19.54
C TYR A 504 -13.45 -32.84 -20.45
N ASN A 505 -12.33 -32.15 -20.16
CA ASN A 505 -10.96 -32.40 -20.62
C ASN A 505 -10.79 -32.83 -22.09
N LEU A 506 -10.92 -31.85 -23.00
CA LEU A 506 -10.10 -31.85 -24.21
C LEU A 506 -8.86 -31.00 -23.93
N SER A 507 -7.70 -31.65 -23.81
CA SER A 507 -6.43 -30.93 -23.83
C SER A 507 -6.35 -30.10 -25.11
N LYS A 508 -6.11 -28.78 -24.99
CA LYS A 508 -5.82 -27.90 -26.15
C LYS A 508 -4.38 -28.07 -26.70
N LYS A 509 -3.63 -29.07 -26.23
CA LYS A 509 -2.31 -29.46 -26.75
C LYS A 509 -2.43 -30.80 -27.46
N GLU A 510 -1.89 -30.89 -28.67
CA GLU A 510 -1.94 -32.08 -29.55
C GLU A 510 -1.29 -33.35 -28.94
N ASP A 511 -0.50 -33.24 -27.86
CA ASP A 511 0.25 -34.36 -27.24
C ASP A 511 0.03 -34.55 -25.73
N ALA A 512 -1.15 -34.25 -25.18
CA ALA A 512 -1.44 -34.65 -23.80
C ALA A 512 -1.88 -36.13 -23.73
N LYS A 513 -1.04 -36.99 -23.13
CA LYS A 513 -1.41 -38.38 -22.80
C LYS A 513 -2.54 -38.41 -21.77
N VAL A 514 -3.79 -38.51 -22.24
CA VAL A 514 -4.96 -38.70 -21.36
C VAL A 514 -4.93 -40.13 -20.80
N PRO A 515 -4.93 -40.33 -19.47
CA PRO A 515 -4.93 -41.66 -18.88
C PRO A 515 -6.21 -42.43 -19.28
N GLN A 516 -6.03 -43.66 -19.78
CA GLN A 516 -7.12 -44.54 -20.18
C GLN A 516 -7.71 -45.26 -18.97
N CYS A 517 -9.03 -45.39 -18.92
CA CYS A 517 -9.72 -46.15 -17.88
C CYS A 517 -9.21 -47.60 -17.81
N PRO A 518 -8.70 -48.08 -16.65
CA PRO A 518 -8.29 -49.46 -16.46
C PRO A 518 -9.44 -50.46 -16.72
N PRO A 519 -9.18 -51.68 -17.22
CA PRO A 519 -10.21 -52.66 -17.58
C PRO A 519 -11.20 -53.00 -16.45
N GLU A 520 -10.70 -53.10 -15.22
CA GLU A 520 -11.51 -53.41 -14.02
C GLU A 520 -12.52 -52.28 -13.73
N LYS A 521 -12.05 -51.02 -13.73
CA LYS A 521 -12.90 -49.83 -13.55
C LYS A 521 -13.88 -49.65 -14.71
N LYS A 522 -13.47 -49.96 -15.95
CA LYS A 522 -14.35 -49.94 -17.11
C LYS A 522 -15.52 -50.91 -16.94
N THR A 523 -15.26 -52.12 -16.47
CA THR A 523 -16.29 -53.15 -16.25
C THR A 523 -17.26 -52.73 -15.16
N ALA A 524 -16.77 -52.19 -14.05
CA ALA A 524 -17.61 -51.70 -12.96
C ALA A 524 -18.50 -50.50 -13.40
N ILE A 525 -17.97 -49.57 -14.20
CA ILE A 525 -18.73 -48.45 -14.74
C ILE A 525 -19.80 -48.94 -15.75
N MET A 526 -19.48 -49.90 -16.61
CA MET A 526 -20.47 -50.50 -17.53
C MET A 526 -21.65 -51.13 -16.79
N GLU A 527 -21.37 -51.85 -15.70
CA GLU A 527 -22.39 -52.44 -14.83
C GLU A 527 -23.24 -51.39 -14.12
N ALA A 528 -22.63 -50.27 -13.72
CA ALA A 528 -23.36 -49.13 -13.16
C ALA A 528 -24.29 -48.49 -14.20
N LEU A 529 -23.83 -48.28 -15.43
CA LEU A 529 -24.65 -47.71 -16.50
C LEU A 529 -25.85 -48.62 -16.85
N LYS A 530 -25.67 -49.95 -16.84
CA LYS A 530 -26.79 -50.90 -17.00
C LYS A 530 -27.78 -50.84 -15.83
N HIS A 531 -27.26 -50.74 -14.60
CA HIS A 531 -28.08 -50.66 -13.40
C HIS A 531 -29.02 -49.45 -13.42
N PHE A 532 -28.50 -48.29 -13.85
CA PHE A 532 -29.27 -47.06 -14.02
C PHE A 532 -30.02 -46.96 -15.35
N GLN A 533 -30.14 -48.06 -16.11
CA GLN A 533 -30.84 -48.13 -17.40
C GLN A 533 -30.38 -47.08 -18.42
N MET A 534 -29.09 -46.73 -18.37
CA MET A 534 -28.50 -45.73 -19.26
C MET A 534 -28.00 -46.34 -20.58
N ILE A 535 -27.72 -47.65 -20.63
CA ILE A 535 -27.22 -48.38 -21.80
C ILE A 535 -27.89 -49.73 -21.97
#